data_AF-A0A0L1MPP2-F1
#
_entry.id   AF-A0A0L1MPP2-F1
#
_cell.length_a   1.000
_cell.length_b   1.000
_cell.length_c   1.000
_cell.angle_alpha   90.00
_cell.angle_beta   90.00
_cell.angle_gamma   90.00
#
_symmetry.space_group_name_H-M   'P 1'
#
loop_
_entity.id
_entity.type
_entity.pdbx_description
1 polymer ?
#
loop_
_entity_poly.entity_id
_entity_poly.type
_entity_poly.pdbx_seq_one_letter_code
_entity_poly.pdbx_strand_id
1 'polypeptide(L)'
;MIDQNDADFPTAPQGELLLFQSVDGQVRLECRFGADTLWLSQAMICELYGKAKATISGHISHIFAEGELVEDSVVRFYRTTATDNKPYNVKYFSLPLILAVGYRVRSKRGTQFRQWATQILQEYLVKGFVMDDERLKNPPVGHSQVPDYFDELLERIRDIRASERRVYLRVKDIFAMAADYAPSNRETTAFFQIIQNKLHFASTGLTAAELIVQRVDATKLNMGLTSFKGDEVRKSDVTIAKNYLNQEEISALNRIVTMWLDFAEDQALMRKQIFLRDWQEKLDQFLEFNSREVLQGAGQISKQTAEEKARAEYELYAEQRRTLKETEGERLGIEALRSISQQNRH
;
A
#
# COMPACT_ATOMS: atom_id res chain seq x y z
N MET A 1 22.60 29.95 -36.83
CA MET A 1 21.52 30.55 -36.04
C MET A 1 20.24 29.80 -36.37
N ILE A 2 19.92 28.82 -35.55
CA ILE A 2 18.59 28.21 -35.47
C ILE A 2 18.32 28.20 -33.97
N ASP A 3 17.42 29.08 -33.54
CA ASP A 3 16.91 29.15 -32.17
C ASP A 3 16.31 27.79 -31.82
N GLN A 4 16.97 27.08 -30.89
CA GLN A 4 16.38 25.90 -30.27
C GLN A 4 15.44 26.36 -29.16
N ASN A 5 14.16 26.40 -29.52
CA ASN A 5 12.99 26.17 -28.67
C ASN A 5 12.84 27.02 -27.40
N ASP A 6 11.94 28.00 -27.53
CA ASP A 6 10.93 28.34 -26.51
C ASP A 6 10.12 27.09 -26.13
N ALA A 7 10.73 26.15 -25.39
CA ALA A 7 9.99 25.17 -24.63
C ALA A 7 9.42 25.89 -23.40
N ASP A 8 8.09 25.94 -23.28
CA ASP A 8 7.41 26.51 -22.12
C ASP A 8 7.67 25.62 -20.90
N PHE A 9 8.80 25.85 -20.21
CA PHE A 9 9.16 25.11 -19.02
C PHE A 9 8.26 25.51 -17.85
N PRO A 10 7.78 24.54 -17.06
CA PRO A 10 6.93 24.84 -15.93
C PRO A 10 7.63 25.76 -14.93
N THR A 11 6.86 26.61 -14.26
CA THR A 11 7.34 27.37 -13.11
C THR A 11 7.78 26.40 -12.04
N ALA A 12 8.88 26.72 -11.35
CA ALA A 12 9.41 25.84 -10.32
C ALA A 12 8.37 25.60 -9.19
N PRO A 13 8.26 24.35 -8.67
CA PRO A 13 7.26 24.02 -7.67
C PRO A 13 7.42 24.89 -6.43
N GLN A 14 6.30 25.37 -5.89
CA GLN A 14 6.26 26.03 -4.59
C GLN A 14 6.23 24.94 -3.51
N GLY A 15 6.75 25.19 -2.32
CA GLY A 15 6.72 24.20 -1.25
C GLY A 15 7.62 24.53 -0.09
N GLU A 16 7.13 24.24 1.12
CA GLU A 16 7.91 24.24 2.35
C GLU A 16 8.03 22.80 2.86
N LEU A 17 9.22 22.39 3.29
CA LEU A 17 9.50 21.79 4.63
C LEU A 17 10.65 20.76 4.63
N LEU A 18 11.45 20.91 5.68
CA LEU A 18 12.53 20.10 6.27
C LEU A 18 12.91 18.75 5.63
N LEU A 19 14.10 18.73 5.04
CA LEU A 19 14.94 17.54 5.08
C LEU A 19 16.05 17.73 6.11
N PHE A 20 16.22 16.71 6.97
CA PHE A 20 17.40 16.48 7.77
C PHE A 20 17.61 17.46 8.93
N GLN A 21 17.00 17.18 10.09
CA GLN A 21 17.56 17.70 11.33
C GLN A 21 18.84 16.91 11.64
N SER A 22 20.00 17.47 11.28
CA SER A 22 21.27 17.02 11.84
C SER A 22 21.19 17.05 13.37
N VAL A 23 22.00 16.23 14.06
CA VAL A 23 22.01 16.17 15.54
C VAL A 23 22.24 17.55 16.19
N ASP A 24 22.83 18.50 15.45
CA ASP A 24 23.07 19.90 15.87
C ASP A 24 21.96 20.90 15.45
N GLY A 25 20.90 20.46 14.76
CA GLY A 25 19.74 21.28 14.38
C GLY A 25 19.98 22.32 13.29
N GLN A 26 21.13 22.29 12.62
CA GLN A 26 21.62 23.43 11.82
C GLN A 26 21.17 23.46 10.34
N VAL A 27 20.64 22.38 9.79
CA VAL A 27 20.27 22.36 8.36
C VAL A 27 18.74 22.35 8.22
N ARG A 28 18.20 23.46 7.71
CA ARG A 28 16.84 23.53 7.18
C ARG A 28 16.97 23.80 5.69
N LEU A 29 16.68 22.81 4.85
CA LEU A 29 16.71 22.98 3.40
C LEU A 29 15.29 23.10 2.85
N GLU A 30 15.03 24.17 2.12
CA GLU A 30 13.75 24.37 1.42
C GLU A 30 13.68 23.41 0.23
N CYS A 31 12.71 22.51 0.30
CA CYS A 31 12.57 21.35 -0.55
C CYS A 31 11.25 21.49 -1.32
N ARG A 32 11.30 21.37 -2.65
CA ARG A 32 10.13 21.61 -3.50
C ARG A 32 9.48 20.29 -3.87
N PHE A 33 8.21 20.13 -3.53
CA PHE A 33 7.41 18.99 -3.93
C PHE A 33 6.81 19.26 -5.32
N GLY A 34 7.04 18.35 -6.26
CA GLY A 34 6.45 18.43 -7.59
C GLY A 34 6.33 17.04 -8.20
N ALA A 35 5.15 16.69 -8.69
CA ALA A 35 4.86 15.37 -9.27
C ALA A 35 5.29 14.21 -8.35
N ASP A 36 4.77 14.21 -7.12
CA ASP A 36 4.93 13.15 -6.10
C ASP A 36 6.36 12.88 -5.63
N THR A 37 7.31 13.75 -5.96
CA THR A 37 8.70 13.61 -5.54
C THR A 37 9.35 14.95 -5.21
N LEU A 38 10.52 14.87 -4.59
CA LEU A 38 11.34 16.02 -4.23
C LEU A 38 12.21 16.44 -5.42
N TRP A 39 12.27 17.75 -5.68
CA TRP A 39 13.18 18.34 -6.67
C TRP A 39 14.08 19.40 -6.04
N LEU A 40 15.39 19.28 -6.25
CA LEU A 40 16.38 20.26 -5.80
C LEU A 40 17.22 20.77 -6.97
N SER A 41 17.52 22.07 -6.96
CA SER A 41 18.52 22.64 -7.86
C SER A 41 19.93 22.16 -7.48
N GLN A 42 20.89 22.27 -8.40
CA GLN A 42 22.27 21.94 -8.07
C GLN A 42 22.82 22.75 -6.88
N ALA A 43 22.44 24.03 -6.77
CA ALA A 43 22.86 24.90 -5.69
C ALA A 43 22.33 24.41 -4.33
N MET A 44 21.06 23.98 -4.29
CA MET A 44 20.44 23.38 -3.10
C MET A 44 21.14 22.06 -2.70
N ILE A 45 21.54 21.22 -3.66
CA ILE A 45 22.32 20.00 -3.37
C ILE A 45 23.71 20.33 -2.82
N CYS A 46 24.35 21.37 -3.34
CA CYS A 46 25.64 21.86 -2.83
C CYS A 46 25.53 22.30 -1.37
N GLU A 47 24.46 23.03 -1.04
CA GLU A 47 24.14 23.43 0.32
C GLU A 47 23.87 22.20 1.19
N LEU A 48 22.95 21.32 0.79
CA LEU A 48 22.57 20.11 1.52
C LEU A 48 23.77 19.29 1.96
N TYR A 49 24.71 19.04 1.05
CA TYR A 49 25.88 18.20 1.35
C TYR A 49 27.15 18.97 1.70
N GLY A 50 27.11 20.30 1.71
CA GLY A 50 28.25 21.15 2.06
C GLY A 50 29.45 20.94 1.12
N LYS A 51 29.21 20.95 -0.20
CA LYS A 51 30.24 20.76 -1.23
C LYS A 51 30.15 21.79 -2.34
N ALA A 52 31.29 22.02 -2.98
CA ALA A 52 31.37 22.93 -4.13
C ALA A 52 30.63 22.36 -5.35
N LYS A 53 30.12 23.26 -6.20
CA LYS A 53 29.42 22.93 -7.44
C LYS A 53 30.18 21.96 -8.32
N ALA A 54 31.49 22.15 -8.50
CA ALA A 54 32.33 21.27 -9.31
C ALA A 54 32.32 19.81 -8.80
N THR A 55 32.32 19.60 -7.48
CA THR A 55 32.26 18.26 -6.87
C THR A 55 30.90 17.61 -7.11
N ILE A 56 29.81 18.36 -6.92
CA ILE A 56 28.45 17.85 -7.17
C ILE A 56 28.26 17.54 -8.66
N SER A 57 28.74 18.40 -9.57
CA SER A 57 28.73 18.12 -11.02
C SER A 57 29.46 16.82 -11.34
N GLY A 58 30.66 16.61 -10.78
CA GLY A 58 31.42 15.38 -10.99
C GLY A 58 30.67 14.13 -10.54
N HIS A 59 30.03 14.16 -9.36
CA HIS A 59 29.21 13.04 -8.90
C HIS A 59 28.01 12.76 -9.83
N ILE A 60 27.30 13.80 -10.27
CA ILE A 60 26.17 13.66 -11.20
C ILE A 60 26.63 13.05 -12.52
N SER A 61 27.73 13.54 -13.10
CA SER A 61 28.29 13.00 -14.34
C SER A 61 28.68 11.53 -14.20
N HIS A 62 29.29 11.13 -13.09
CA HIS A 62 29.64 9.72 -12.86
C HIS A 62 28.42 8.82 -12.68
N ILE A 63 27.38 9.28 -11.98
CA ILE A 63 26.13 8.54 -11.82
C ILE A 63 25.51 8.19 -13.19
N PHE A 64 25.51 9.13 -14.13
CA PHE A 64 25.02 8.90 -15.48
C PHE A 64 25.97 8.03 -16.30
N ALA A 65 27.28 8.23 -16.19
CA ALA A 65 28.27 7.42 -16.91
C ALA A 65 28.28 5.94 -16.46
N GLU A 66 27.96 5.68 -15.19
CA GLU A 66 27.83 4.33 -14.60
C GLU A 66 26.49 3.67 -14.96
N GLY A 67 25.54 4.41 -15.56
CA GLY A 67 24.21 3.91 -15.88
C GLY A 67 23.33 3.64 -14.66
N GLU A 68 23.66 4.19 -13.48
CA GLU A 68 22.85 4.04 -12.26
C GLU A 68 21.49 4.72 -12.41
N LEU A 69 21.45 5.87 -13.10
CA LEU A 69 20.23 6.63 -13.40
C LEU A 69 20.25 7.12 -14.84
N VAL A 70 19.06 7.23 -15.44
CA VAL A 70 18.87 7.79 -16.79
C VAL A 70 18.56 9.28 -16.67
N GLU A 71 19.34 10.15 -17.33
CA GLU A 71 19.26 11.61 -17.16
C GLU A 71 17.83 12.15 -17.36
N ASP A 72 17.16 11.74 -18.43
CA ASP A 72 15.80 12.20 -18.78
C ASP A 72 14.74 11.83 -17.72
N SER A 73 15.01 10.83 -16.88
CA SER A 73 14.10 10.40 -15.81
C SER A 73 14.26 11.19 -14.50
N VAL A 74 15.43 11.84 -14.30
CA VAL A 74 15.79 12.47 -13.01
C VAL A 74 16.18 13.94 -13.13
N VAL A 75 16.21 14.50 -14.34
CA VAL A 75 16.50 15.92 -14.60
C VAL A 75 15.28 16.59 -15.19
N ARG A 76 14.91 17.75 -14.66
CA ARG A 76 13.89 18.63 -15.23
C ARG A 76 14.37 20.06 -15.25
N PHE A 77 13.96 20.82 -16.26
CA PHE A 77 14.19 22.26 -16.32
C PHE A 77 12.97 22.99 -15.77
N TYR A 78 13.21 23.96 -14.89
CA TYR A 78 12.18 24.84 -14.38
C TYR A 78 12.54 26.29 -14.65
N ARG A 79 11.52 27.10 -14.95
CA ARG A 79 11.66 28.54 -15.09
C ARG A 79 11.70 29.19 -13.72
N THR A 80 12.77 29.94 -13.45
CA THR A 80 12.96 30.67 -12.19
C THR A 80 13.26 32.13 -12.50
N THR A 81 12.61 33.05 -11.80
CA THR A 81 12.89 34.48 -11.93
C THR A 81 13.96 34.85 -10.90
N ALA A 82 15.11 35.36 -11.35
CA ALA A 82 16.13 35.83 -10.43
C ALA A 82 15.83 37.27 -9.96
N THR A 83 16.65 37.79 -9.05
CA THR A 83 16.52 39.15 -8.47
C THR A 83 16.61 40.28 -9.50
N ASP A 84 17.07 39.99 -10.72
CA ASP A 84 17.11 40.90 -11.87
C ASP A 84 15.82 40.88 -12.71
N ASN A 85 14.76 40.21 -12.25
CA ASN A 85 13.49 39.99 -12.96
C ASN A 85 13.62 39.27 -14.31
N LYS A 86 14.76 38.62 -14.59
CA LYS A 86 14.93 37.82 -15.80
C LYS A 86 14.57 36.35 -15.55
N PRO A 87 13.91 35.69 -16.52
CA PRO A 87 13.64 34.27 -16.44
C PRO A 87 14.89 33.45 -16.79
N TYR A 88 15.22 32.48 -15.94
CA TYR A 88 16.30 31.51 -16.16
C TYR A 88 15.75 30.09 -16.15
N ASN A 89 16.26 29.27 -17.07
CA ASN A 89 16.00 27.83 -17.09
C ASN A 89 17.03 27.14 -16.20
N VAL A 90 16.59 26.61 -15.07
CA VAL A 90 17.45 25.99 -14.06
C VAL A 90 17.19 24.49 -14.05
N LYS A 91 18.26 23.69 -14.06
CA LYS A 91 18.18 22.23 -13.87
C LYS A 91 17.84 21.91 -12.42
N TYR A 92 16.82 21.09 -12.25
CA TYR A 92 16.43 20.45 -11.00
C TYR A 92 16.59 18.94 -11.13
N PHE A 93 16.87 18.33 -9.99
CA PHE A 93 17.19 16.93 -9.87
C PHE A 93 16.23 16.27 -8.88
N SER A 94 15.74 15.08 -9.23
CA SER A 94 14.77 14.34 -8.42
C SER A 94 15.41 13.64 -7.22
N LEU A 95 14.58 13.16 -6.30
CA LEU A 95 14.99 12.43 -5.09
C LEU A 95 16.00 11.31 -5.36
N PRO A 96 15.82 10.40 -6.35
CA PRO A 96 16.82 9.39 -6.68
C PRO A 96 18.24 9.94 -6.89
N LEU A 97 18.39 11.01 -7.67
CA LEU A 97 19.70 11.61 -7.91
C LEU A 97 20.26 12.28 -6.65
N ILE A 98 19.40 12.96 -5.88
CA ILE A 98 19.79 13.62 -4.61
C ILE A 98 20.38 12.56 -3.66
N LEU A 99 19.68 11.44 -3.46
CA LEU A 99 20.15 10.34 -2.62
C LEU A 99 21.45 9.72 -3.15
N ALA A 100 21.53 9.45 -4.46
CA ALA A 100 22.71 8.88 -5.12
C ALA A 100 23.96 9.76 -4.92
N VAL A 101 23.81 11.07 -5.02
CA VAL A 101 24.86 12.04 -4.69
C VAL A 101 25.21 11.95 -3.21
N GLY A 102 24.23 11.95 -2.30
CA GLY A 102 24.45 11.86 -0.85
C GLY A 102 25.27 10.65 -0.40
N TYR A 103 25.10 9.49 -1.05
CA TYR A 103 25.92 8.31 -0.80
C TYR A 103 27.39 8.47 -1.26
N ARG A 104 27.64 9.28 -2.30
CA ARG A 104 28.98 9.51 -2.86
C ARG A 104 29.73 10.68 -2.22
N VAL A 105 29.02 11.65 -1.62
CA VAL A 105 29.67 12.82 -1.03
C VAL A 105 30.48 12.47 0.23
N ARG A 106 31.76 12.84 0.22
CA ARG A 106 32.65 12.81 1.40
C ARG A 106 32.64 14.15 2.14
N SER A 107 31.64 14.39 2.97
CA SER A 107 31.53 15.57 3.86
C SER A 107 30.97 15.18 5.23
N LYS A 108 31.07 16.06 6.23
CA LYS A 108 30.41 15.85 7.54
C LYS A 108 28.90 15.63 7.34
N ARG A 109 28.25 16.47 6.51
CA ARG A 109 26.81 16.35 6.18
C ARG A 109 26.50 15.04 5.44
N GLY A 110 27.34 14.63 4.48
CA GLY A 110 27.19 13.35 3.77
C GLY A 110 27.33 12.15 4.70
N THR A 111 28.24 12.21 5.68
CA THR A 111 28.37 11.18 6.73
C THR A 111 27.13 11.12 7.61
N GLN A 112 26.63 12.26 8.11
CA GLN A 112 25.42 12.29 8.92
C GLN A 112 24.19 11.79 8.12
N PHE A 113 24.08 12.16 6.84
CA PHE A 113 23.05 11.65 5.94
C PHE A 113 23.09 10.12 5.82
N ARG A 114 24.28 9.53 5.58
CA ARG A 114 24.42 8.07 5.50
C ARG A 114 24.10 7.38 6.82
N GLN A 115 24.49 7.95 7.95
CA GLN A 115 24.13 7.43 9.28
C GLN A 115 22.62 7.41 9.48
N TRP A 116 21.94 8.51 9.18
CA TRP A 116 20.49 8.61 9.21
C TRP A 116 19.81 7.60 8.27
N ALA A 117 20.23 7.55 7.00
CA ALA A 117 19.64 6.61 6.03
C ALA A 117 19.84 5.14 6.45
N THR A 118 20.99 4.83 7.04
CA THR A 118 21.27 3.49 7.59
C THR A 118 20.35 3.17 8.77
N GLN A 119 20.12 4.13 9.68
CA GLN A 119 19.20 3.95 10.80
C GLN A 119 17.76 3.72 10.32
N ILE A 120 17.30 4.49 9.34
CA ILE A 120 15.97 4.33 8.73
C ILE A 120 15.82 2.95 8.09
N LEU A 121 16.81 2.52 7.30
CA LEU A 121 16.79 1.20 6.67
C LEU A 121 16.84 0.08 7.71
N GLN A 122 17.67 0.22 8.75
CA GLN A 122 17.76 -0.74 9.85
C GLN A 122 16.42 -0.86 10.59
N GLU A 123 15.77 0.27 10.88
CA GLU A 123 14.46 0.28 11.52
C GLU A 123 13.42 -0.44 10.66
N TYR A 124 13.38 -0.15 9.35
CA TYR A 124 12.50 -0.86 8.43
C TYR A 124 12.76 -2.37 8.41
N LEU A 125 14.02 -2.78 8.33
CA LEU A 125 14.39 -4.21 8.29
C LEU A 125 14.06 -4.95 9.59
N VAL A 126 14.15 -4.29 10.74
CA VAL A 126 13.88 -4.90 12.05
C VAL A 126 12.39 -4.87 12.41
N LYS A 127 11.71 -3.74 12.21
CA LYS A 127 10.31 -3.53 12.63
C LYS A 127 9.30 -3.80 11.52
N GLY A 128 9.70 -3.69 10.25
CA GLY A 128 8.82 -3.76 9.09
C GLY A 128 8.17 -2.44 8.69
N PHE A 129 8.48 -1.33 9.37
CA PHE A 129 7.95 0.01 9.09
C PHE A 129 8.90 1.12 9.56
N VAL A 130 8.70 2.34 9.06
CA VAL A 130 9.35 3.59 9.50
C VAL A 130 8.26 4.65 9.57
N MET A 131 8.28 5.51 10.59
CA MET A 131 7.35 6.62 10.75
C MET A 131 8.07 7.90 11.14
N ASP A 132 7.53 9.02 10.69
CA ASP A 132 7.90 10.36 11.17
C ASP A 132 6.79 10.84 12.11
N ASP A 133 6.87 10.39 13.37
CA ASP A 133 5.81 10.63 14.37
C ASP A 133 5.53 12.12 14.59
N GLU A 134 6.56 12.97 14.57
CA GLU A 134 6.40 14.40 14.78
C GLU A 134 5.67 15.07 13.62
N ARG A 135 5.96 14.68 12.37
CA ARG A 135 5.20 15.15 11.21
C ARG A 135 3.76 14.65 11.22
N LEU A 136 3.53 13.39 11.59
CA LEU A 136 2.18 12.81 11.63
C LEU A 136 1.32 13.40 12.76
N LYS A 137 1.93 13.84 13.88
CA LYS A 137 1.23 14.54 14.97
C LYS A 137 0.94 16.01 14.67
N ASN A 138 1.76 16.63 13.83
CA ASN A 138 1.69 18.06 13.51
C ASN A 138 1.47 18.23 12.00
N PRO A 139 0.25 17.90 11.50
CA PRO A 139 -0.03 18.05 10.08
C PRO A 139 0.11 19.53 9.68
N PRO A 140 0.52 19.80 8.43
CA PRO A 140 0.67 21.17 7.97
C PRO A 140 -0.66 21.94 8.08
N VAL A 141 -0.64 23.11 8.70
CA VAL A 141 -1.82 23.98 8.83
C VAL A 141 -1.70 25.13 7.82
N GLY A 142 -2.74 25.37 7.00
CA GLY A 142 -2.79 26.49 6.04
C GLY A 142 -2.39 26.12 4.60
N HIS A 143 -1.67 27.00 3.90
CA HIS A 143 -1.28 26.84 2.48
C HIS A 143 -0.12 25.87 2.22
N SER A 144 0.17 24.96 3.14
CA SER A 144 1.27 24.02 2.94
C SER A 144 0.98 23.09 1.77
N GLN A 145 1.98 22.90 0.92
CA GLN A 145 1.88 22.05 -0.27
C GLN A 145 2.38 20.61 -0.01
N VAL A 146 2.74 20.28 1.23
CA VAL A 146 3.11 18.92 1.62
C VAL A 146 1.83 18.10 1.76
N PRO A 147 1.66 17.01 0.99
CA PRO A 147 0.48 16.17 1.15
C PRO A 147 0.49 15.48 2.52
N ASP A 148 -0.65 15.51 3.20
CA ASP A 148 -0.87 14.76 4.42
C ASP A 148 -1.35 13.33 4.05
N TYR A 149 -0.56 12.34 4.42
CA TYR A 149 -0.83 10.92 4.17
C TYR A 149 -1.34 10.19 5.43
N PHE A 150 -1.74 10.91 6.48
CA PHE A 150 -2.21 10.30 7.71
C PHE A 150 -3.45 9.41 7.51
N ASP A 151 -4.41 9.85 6.70
CA ASP A 151 -5.61 9.05 6.39
C ASP A 151 -5.28 7.76 5.62
N GLU A 152 -4.37 7.83 4.64
CA GLU A 152 -3.88 6.65 3.92
C GLU A 152 -3.17 5.67 4.88
N LEU A 153 -2.32 6.18 5.77
CA LEU A 153 -1.66 5.37 6.79
C LEU A 153 -2.68 4.67 7.69
N LEU A 154 -3.71 5.39 8.15
CA LEU A 154 -4.78 4.82 8.96
C LEU A 154 -5.55 3.73 8.21
N GLU A 155 -5.86 3.93 6.93
CA GLU A 155 -6.50 2.91 6.11
C GLU A 155 -5.64 1.65 5.96
N ARG A 156 -4.34 1.81 5.72
CA ARG A 156 -3.40 0.68 5.65
C ARG A 156 -3.31 -0.06 6.99
N ILE A 157 -3.29 0.66 8.12
CA ILE A 157 -3.31 0.06 9.45
C ILE A 157 -4.62 -0.72 9.67
N ARG A 158 -5.78 -0.16 9.28
CA ARG A 158 -7.08 -0.84 9.39
C ARG A 158 -7.12 -2.11 8.55
N ASP A 159 -6.63 -2.10 7.31
CA ASP A 159 -6.59 -3.31 6.48
C ASP A 159 -5.65 -4.37 7.05
N ILE A 160 -4.46 -3.96 7.53
CA ILE A 160 -3.54 -4.88 8.21
C ILE A 160 -4.21 -5.50 9.45
N ARG A 161 -4.87 -4.69 10.28
CA ARG A 161 -5.55 -5.14 11.50
C ARG A 161 -6.73 -6.06 11.20
N ALA A 162 -7.49 -5.76 10.16
CA ALA A 162 -8.64 -6.54 9.70
C ALA A 162 -8.26 -7.73 8.80
N SER A 163 -6.98 -7.95 8.53
CA SER A 163 -6.53 -9.18 7.88
C SER A 163 -6.92 -10.39 8.75
N GLU A 164 -7.49 -11.43 8.13
CA GLU A 164 -8.04 -12.59 8.84
C GLU A 164 -7.04 -13.20 9.83
N ARG A 165 -5.73 -13.19 9.49
CA ARG A 165 -4.67 -13.67 10.37
C ARG A 165 -4.48 -12.78 11.61
N ARG A 166 -4.48 -11.46 11.46
CA ARG A 166 -4.31 -10.53 12.59
C ARG A 166 -5.54 -10.52 13.47
N VAL A 167 -6.73 -10.53 12.87
CA VAL A 167 -8.00 -10.72 13.57
C VAL A 167 -7.94 -12.03 14.33
N TYR A 168 -7.70 -13.16 13.68
CA TYR A 168 -7.64 -14.46 14.36
C TYR A 168 -6.65 -14.48 15.53
N LEU A 169 -5.43 -13.95 15.36
CA LEU A 169 -4.45 -13.91 16.44
C LEU A 169 -4.92 -13.02 17.61
N ARG A 170 -5.46 -11.83 17.34
CA ARG A 170 -5.94 -10.96 18.42
C ARG A 170 -7.20 -11.44 19.09
N VAL A 171 -8.16 -11.89 18.29
CA VAL A 171 -9.38 -12.53 18.77
C VAL A 171 -9.02 -13.77 19.61
N LYS A 172 -8.03 -14.55 19.19
CA LYS A 172 -7.50 -15.66 19.99
C LYS A 172 -6.87 -15.17 21.29
N ASP A 173 -6.04 -14.14 21.29
CA ASP A 173 -5.42 -13.63 22.52
C ASP A 173 -6.46 -13.10 23.51
N ILE A 174 -7.45 -12.35 23.02
CA ILE A 174 -8.53 -11.77 23.83
C ILE A 174 -9.45 -12.87 24.36
N PHE A 175 -9.88 -13.79 23.50
CA PHE A 175 -10.84 -14.83 23.88
C PHE A 175 -10.20 -16.06 24.50
N ALA A 176 -8.88 -16.24 24.41
CA ALA A 176 -8.17 -17.20 25.25
C ALA A 176 -8.24 -16.81 26.75
N MET A 177 -8.58 -15.56 27.06
CA MET A 177 -8.91 -15.16 28.44
C MET A 177 -10.34 -15.56 28.85
N ALA A 178 -11.18 -16.01 27.92
CA ALA A 178 -12.50 -16.53 28.27
C ALA A 178 -12.37 -17.84 29.05
N ALA A 179 -13.21 -17.99 30.07
CA ALA A 179 -13.08 -19.10 31.03
C ALA A 179 -13.27 -20.49 30.42
N ASP A 180 -14.04 -20.58 29.34
CA ASP A 180 -14.42 -21.79 28.61
C ASP A 180 -13.67 -21.97 27.28
N TYR A 181 -12.65 -21.16 27.00
CA TYR A 181 -11.91 -21.27 25.74
C TYR A 181 -11.01 -22.51 25.69
N ALA A 182 -11.20 -23.32 24.65
CA ALA A 182 -10.34 -24.46 24.34
C ALA A 182 -10.06 -24.52 22.82
N PRO A 183 -8.79 -24.36 22.37
CA PRO A 183 -8.46 -24.24 20.94
C PRO A 183 -8.97 -25.36 20.04
N SER A 184 -9.07 -26.57 20.59
CA SER A 184 -9.45 -27.79 19.86
C SER A 184 -10.94 -28.13 19.98
N ASN A 185 -11.73 -27.31 20.67
CA ASN A 185 -13.15 -27.60 20.89
C ASN A 185 -13.99 -27.18 19.68
N ARG A 186 -15.01 -28.01 19.37
CA ARG A 186 -16.00 -27.73 18.32
C ARG A 186 -16.75 -26.44 18.60
N GLU A 187 -17.03 -26.13 19.86
CA GLU A 187 -17.71 -24.90 20.28
C GLU A 187 -16.89 -23.65 19.95
N THR A 188 -15.58 -23.68 20.19
CA THR A 188 -14.68 -22.58 19.83
C THR A 188 -14.65 -22.37 18.31
N THR A 189 -14.59 -23.45 17.52
CA THR A 189 -14.63 -23.35 16.06
C THR A 189 -15.95 -22.74 15.57
N ALA A 190 -17.08 -23.19 16.12
CA ALA A 190 -18.40 -22.65 15.79
C ALA A 190 -18.52 -21.17 16.17
N PHE A 191 -17.99 -20.78 17.34
CA PHE A 191 -17.96 -19.40 17.79
C PHE A 191 -17.23 -18.47 16.80
N PHE A 192 -16.04 -18.84 16.32
CA PHE A 192 -15.32 -18.03 15.33
C PHE A 192 -16.07 -17.92 14.00
N GLN A 193 -16.74 -18.99 13.56
CA GLN A 193 -17.57 -18.98 12.35
C GLN A 193 -18.76 -18.02 12.51
N ILE A 194 -19.41 -18.01 13.68
CA ILE A 194 -20.51 -17.09 13.98
C ILE A 194 -20.05 -15.64 13.93
N ILE A 195 -18.92 -15.31 14.58
CA ILE A 195 -18.36 -13.95 14.54
C ILE A 195 -18.03 -13.53 13.12
N GLN A 196 -17.34 -14.39 12.35
CA GLN A 196 -16.99 -14.09 10.97
C GLN A 196 -18.24 -13.79 10.13
N ASN A 197 -19.26 -14.63 10.21
CA ASN A 197 -20.50 -14.44 9.45
C ASN A 197 -21.25 -13.18 9.86
N LYS A 198 -21.33 -12.86 11.17
CA LYS A 198 -21.95 -11.62 11.66
C LYS A 198 -21.22 -10.37 11.13
N LEU A 199 -19.88 -10.38 11.12
CA LEU A 199 -19.08 -9.26 10.61
C LEU A 199 -19.20 -9.08 9.08
N HIS A 200 -19.21 -10.19 8.31
CA HIS A 200 -19.49 -10.14 6.87
C HIS A 200 -20.90 -9.62 6.59
N PHE A 201 -21.90 -10.12 7.32
CA PHE A 201 -23.29 -9.70 7.17
C PHE A 201 -23.48 -8.22 7.49
N ALA A 202 -22.91 -7.73 8.59
CA ALA A 202 -22.96 -6.31 8.96
C ALA A 202 -22.28 -5.36 7.96
N SER A 203 -21.51 -5.90 7.01
CA SER A 203 -20.82 -5.15 5.95
C SER A 203 -21.46 -5.31 4.58
N THR A 204 -22.20 -6.39 4.33
CA THR A 204 -22.66 -6.78 2.97
C THR A 204 -24.12 -7.19 2.88
N GLY A 205 -24.80 -7.41 4.02
CA GLY A 205 -26.12 -8.06 4.08
C GLY A 205 -26.08 -9.57 3.80
N LEU A 206 -24.89 -10.18 3.71
CA LEU A 206 -24.70 -11.58 3.33
C LEU A 206 -23.70 -12.26 4.26
N THR A 207 -23.92 -13.55 4.55
CA THR A 207 -22.89 -14.40 5.14
C THR A 207 -21.75 -14.63 4.15
N ALA A 208 -20.60 -15.11 4.64
CA ALA A 208 -19.46 -15.42 3.79
C ALA A 208 -19.80 -16.44 2.69
N ALA A 209 -20.62 -17.45 3.01
CA ALA A 209 -21.03 -18.48 2.08
C ALA A 209 -22.01 -17.94 1.00
N GLU A 210 -22.99 -17.14 1.41
CA GLU A 210 -23.93 -16.49 0.48
C GLU A 210 -23.21 -15.53 -0.47
N LEU A 211 -22.27 -14.74 0.05
CA LEU A 211 -21.45 -13.83 -0.74
C LEU A 211 -20.68 -14.55 -1.85
N ILE A 212 -19.99 -15.64 -1.50
CA ILE A 212 -19.25 -16.46 -2.48
C ILE A 212 -20.21 -17.00 -3.53
N VAL A 213 -21.32 -17.63 -3.12
CA VAL A 213 -22.27 -18.22 -4.06
C VAL A 213 -22.88 -17.18 -4.99
N GLN A 214 -23.16 -15.98 -4.49
CA GLN A 214 -23.75 -14.92 -5.31
C GLN A 214 -22.77 -14.33 -6.31
N ARG A 215 -21.47 -14.26 -6.00
CA ARG A 215 -20.49 -13.49 -6.77
C ARG A 215 -19.56 -14.32 -7.65
N VAL A 216 -19.30 -15.58 -7.28
CA VAL A 216 -18.42 -16.46 -8.07
C VAL A 216 -19.04 -16.77 -9.43
N ASP A 217 -18.27 -16.50 -10.48
CA ASP A 217 -18.72 -16.62 -11.87
C ASP A 217 -17.53 -16.75 -12.82
N ALA A 218 -17.33 -17.92 -13.43
CA ALA A 218 -16.21 -18.19 -14.34
C ALA A 218 -16.17 -17.27 -15.56
N THR A 219 -17.30 -16.66 -15.95
CA THR A 219 -17.38 -15.79 -17.14
C THR A 219 -16.87 -14.38 -16.89
N LYS A 220 -16.74 -13.98 -15.61
CA LYS A 220 -16.22 -12.67 -15.23
C LYS A 220 -14.70 -12.67 -15.19
N LEU A 221 -14.12 -11.47 -15.40
CA LEU A 221 -12.71 -11.25 -15.16
C LEU A 221 -12.35 -11.69 -13.73
N ASN A 222 -11.29 -12.50 -13.60
CA ASN A 222 -10.83 -13.04 -12.33
C ASN A 222 -11.93 -13.73 -11.51
N MET A 223 -12.93 -14.31 -12.18
CA MET A 223 -14.07 -14.98 -11.56
C MET A 223 -14.96 -14.10 -10.65
N GLY A 224 -14.89 -12.78 -10.81
CA GLY A 224 -15.57 -11.82 -9.94
C GLY A 224 -14.82 -11.48 -8.65
N LEU A 225 -13.59 -11.97 -8.48
CA LEU A 225 -12.71 -11.54 -7.39
C LEU A 225 -12.25 -10.10 -7.61
N THR A 226 -12.25 -9.32 -6.53
CA THR A 226 -11.72 -7.95 -6.47
C THR A 226 -10.29 -7.90 -5.91
N SER A 227 -9.86 -8.95 -5.22
CA SER A 227 -8.51 -9.08 -4.64
C SER A 227 -8.09 -10.55 -4.56
N PHE A 228 -6.82 -10.86 -4.85
CA PHE A 228 -6.24 -12.20 -4.69
C PHE A 228 -4.70 -12.11 -4.63
N LYS A 229 -4.04 -13.21 -4.26
CA LYS A 229 -2.58 -13.22 -4.07
C LYS A 229 -1.83 -13.66 -5.33
N GLY A 230 -0.88 -12.82 -5.75
CA GLY A 230 -0.03 -13.06 -6.91
C GLY A 230 -0.69 -12.62 -8.22
N ASP A 231 -0.11 -13.00 -9.34
CA ASP A 231 -0.50 -12.48 -10.65
C ASP A 231 -1.72 -13.19 -11.26
N GLU A 232 -2.09 -14.35 -10.70
CA GLU A 232 -3.16 -15.19 -11.22
C GLU A 232 -4.05 -15.73 -10.11
N VAL A 233 -5.36 -15.79 -10.38
CA VAL A 233 -6.35 -16.43 -9.50
C VAL A 233 -5.99 -17.90 -9.26
N ARG A 234 -5.95 -18.30 -7.99
CA ARG A 234 -5.73 -19.67 -7.54
C ARG A 234 -7.01 -20.28 -6.97
N LYS A 235 -7.07 -21.61 -6.95
CA LYS A 235 -8.20 -22.37 -6.38
C LYS A 235 -8.49 -22.07 -4.91
N SER A 236 -7.47 -21.66 -4.15
CA SER A 236 -7.66 -21.22 -2.75
C SER A 236 -8.31 -19.85 -2.63
N ASP A 237 -8.15 -18.98 -3.64
CA ASP A 237 -8.63 -17.60 -3.57
C ASP A 237 -10.16 -17.53 -3.74
N VAL A 238 -10.73 -18.42 -4.54
CA VAL A 238 -12.17 -18.43 -4.84
C VAL A 238 -13.03 -18.86 -3.67
N THR A 239 -12.44 -19.46 -2.63
CA THR A 239 -13.12 -19.87 -1.39
C THR A 239 -13.07 -18.82 -0.28
N ILE A 240 -12.39 -17.69 -0.52
CA ILE A 240 -12.24 -16.62 0.48
C ILE A 240 -13.27 -15.53 0.19
N ALA A 241 -14.26 -15.38 1.08
CA ALA A 241 -15.33 -14.40 0.92
C ALA A 241 -14.80 -12.95 0.82
N LYS A 242 -13.76 -12.61 1.59
CA LYS A 242 -13.11 -11.28 1.56
C LYS A 242 -12.66 -10.88 0.15
N ASN A 243 -12.26 -11.83 -0.68
CA ASN A 243 -11.76 -11.59 -2.03
C ASN A 243 -12.85 -11.16 -3.03
N TYR A 244 -14.13 -11.25 -2.65
CA TYR A 244 -15.25 -10.81 -3.48
C TYR A 244 -15.83 -9.45 -3.05
N LEU A 245 -15.31 -8.84 -1.97
CA LEU A 245 -15.81 -7.57 -1.45
C LEU A 245 -15.42 -6.41 -2.35
N ASN A 246 -16.35 -5.52 -2.64
CA ASN A 246 -16.01 -4.26 -3.32
C ASN A 246 -15.32 -3.28 -2.35
N GLN A 247 -14.84 -2.14 -2.86
CA GLN A 247 -14.08 -1.17 -2.07
C GLN A 247 -14.85 -0.58 -0.88
N GLU A 248 -16.16 -0.37 -1.01
CA GLU A 248 -17.00 0.15 0.08
C GLU A 248 -17.19 -0.91 1.16
N GLU A 249 -17.48 -2.15 0.77
CA GLU A 249 -17.71 -3.27 1.68
C GLU A 249 -16.45 -3.67 2.44
N ILE A 250 -15.29 -3.69 1.77
CA ILE A 250 -14.02 -3.99 2.45
C ILE A 250 -13.66 -2.90 3.45
N SER A 251 -13.91 -1.63 3.10
CA SER A 251 -13.69 -0.49 4.00
C SER A 251 -14.63 -0.56 5.20
N ALA A 252 -15.91 -0.90 4.97
CA ALA A 252 -16.89 -1.10 6.04
C ALA A 252 -16.48 -2.26 6.96
N LEU A 253 -16.13 -3.42 6.40
CA LEU A 253 -15.67 -4.58 7.16
C LEU A 253 -14.43 -4.24 7.99
N ASN A 254 -13.42 -3.64 7.38
CA ASN A 254 -12.17 -3.27 8.06
C ASN A 254 -12.43 -2.31 9.23
N ARG A 255 -13.39 -1.38 9.08
CA ARG A 255 -13.78 -0.44 10.13
C ARG A 255 -14.49 -1.13 11.28
N ILE A 256 -15.49 -1.99 11.02
CA ILE A 256 -16.22 -2.73 12.06
C ILE A 256 -15.26 -3.63 12.83
N VAL A 257 -14.44 -4.39 12.12
CA VAL A 257 -13.49 -5.32 12.72
C VAL A 257 -12.52 -4.58 13.65
N THR A 258 -12.01 -3.43 13.21
CA THR A 258 -11.13 -2.59 14.03
C THR A 258 -11.83 -2.12 15.31
N MET A 259 -13.03 -1.55 15.18
CA MET A 259 -13.80 -1.05 16.32
C MET A 259 -14.19 -2.18 17.29
N TRP A 260 -14.57 -3.35 16.78
CA TRP A 260 -14.89 -4.52 17.58
C TRP A 260 -13.66 -5.01 18.36
N LEU A 261 -12.48 -5.06 17.72
CA LEU A 261 -11.24 -5.45 18.38
C LEU A 261 -10.85 -4.47 19.49
N ASP A 262 -10.98 -3.16 19.26
CA ASP A 262 -10.73 -2.14 20.30
C ASP A 262 -11.68 -2.32 21.49
N PHE A 263 -12.97 -2.52 21.21
CA PHE A 263 -13.96 -2.80 22.25
C PHE A 263 -13.63 -4.08 23.02
N ALA A 264 -13.30 -5.17 22.32
CA ALA A 264 -13.02 -6.45 22.95
C ALA A 264 -11.73 -6.41 23.78
N GLU A 265 -10.71 -5.67 23.34
CA GLU A 265 -9.47 -5.45 24.10
C GLU A 265 -9.74 -4.69 25.40
N ASP A 266 -10.52 -3.61 25.36
CA ASP A 266 -10.92 -2.86 26.55
C ASP A 266 -11.70 -3.74 27.53
N GLN A 267 -12.69 -4.51 27.04
CA GLN A 267 -13.46 -5.44 27.87
C GLN A 267 -12.59 -6.51 28.55
N ALA A 268 -11.56 -7.01 27.86
CA ALA A 268 -10.61 -7.97 28.44
C ALA A 268 -9.72 -7.33 29.51
N LEU A 269 -9.25 -6.09 29.28
CA LEU A 269 -8.45 -5.33 30.24
C LEU A 269 -9.21 -5.03 31.54
N MET A 270 -10.53 -4.89 31.48
CA MET A 270 -11.39 -4.71 32.66
C MET A 270 -11.48 -5.94 33.58
N ARG A 271 -10.76 -7.04 33.28
CA ARG A 271 -10.62 -8.26 34.11
C ARG A 271 -11.93 -8.85 34.62
N LYS A 272 -12.97 -8.78 33.81
CA LYS A 272 -14.20 -9.55 34.06
C LYS A 272 -14.02 -10.95 33.47
N GLN A 273 -14.37 -11.97 34.23
CA GLN A 273 -14.46 -13.32 33.69
C GLN A 273 -15.63 -13.35 32.69
N ILE A 274 -15.34 -13.64 31.43
CA ILE A 274 -16.31 -13.65 30.32
C ILE A 274 -16.25 -15.04 29.68
N PHE A 275 -17.39 -15.56 29.24
CA PHE A 275 -17.50 -16.82 28.48
C PHE A 275 -17.62 -16.54 26.98
N LEU A 276 -17.38 -17.54 26.12
CA LEU A 276 -17.52 -17.38 24.67
C LEU A 276 -18.94 -16.96 24.26
N ARG A 277 -19.98 -17.42 24.96
CA ARG A 277 -21.35 -16.98 24.70
C ARG A 277 -21.56 -15.48 24.95
N ASP A 278 -21.02 -14.96 26.05
CA ASP A 278 -21.13 -13.54 26.40
C ASP A 278 -20.49 -12.65 25.31
N TRP A 279 -19.43 -13.14 24.66
CA TRP A 279 -18.81 -12.44 23.53
C TRP A 279 -19.69 -12.39 22.28
N GLN A 280 -20.50 -13.41 22.02
CA GLN A 280 -21.49 -13.36 20.94
C GLN A 280 -22.59 -12.35 21.25
N GLU A 281 -23.10 -12.35 22.48
CA GLU A 281 -24.13 -11.39 22.92
C GLU A 281 -23.60 -9.95 22.88
N LYS A 282 -22.35 -9.74 23.29
CA LYS A 282 -21.67 -8.43 23.18
C LYS A 282 -21.46 -7.99 21.72
N LEU A 283 -21.15 -8.92 20.81
CA LEU A 283 -21.01 -8.58 19.39
C LEU A 283 -22.35 -8.12 18.82
N ASP A 284 -23.45 -8.76 19.18
CA ASP A 284 -24.79 -8.39 18.73
C ASP A 284 -25.16 -6.98 19.22
N GLN A 285 -24.98 -6.73 20.51
CA GLN A 285 -25.17 -5.40 21.10
C GLN A 285 -24.27 -4.33 20.45
N PHE A 286 -23.01 -4.67 20.17
CA PHE A 286 -22.06 -3.78 19.53
C PHE A 286 -22.51 -3.42 18.10
N LEU A 287 -22.96 -4.40 17.32
CA LEU A 287 -23.46 -4.17 15.96
C LEU A 287 -24.74 -3.34 15.97
N GLU A 288 -25.71 -3.66 16.84
CA GLU A 288 -26.95 -2.90 17.01
C GLU A 288 -26.68 -1.46 17.43
N PHE A 289 -25.80 -1.24 18.41
CA PHE A 289 -25.42 0.08 18.89
C PHE A 289 -24.82 0.95 17.78
N ASN A 290 -24.10 0.33 16.83
CA ASN A 290 -23.53 1.01 15.66
C ASN A 290 -24.50 1.10 14.47
N SER A 291 -25.80 0.88 14.70
CA SER A 291 -26.85 0.91 13.68
C SER A 291 -26.59 -0.06 12.52
N ARG A 292 -26.03 -1.24 12.81
CA ARG A 292 -25.77 -2.29 11.82
C ARG A 292 -26.76 -3.43 11.98
N GLU A 293 -27.12 -4.03 10.86
CA GLU A 293 -27.95 -5.23 10.86
C GLU A 293 -27.19 -6.41 11.44
N VAL A 294 -27.86 -7.14 12.34
CA VAL A 294 -27.31 -8.33 13.00
C VAL A 294 -27.87 -9.57 12.33
N LEU A 295 -26.97 -10.44 11.86
CA LEU A 295 -27.35 -11.74 11.32
C LEU A 295 -28.13 -12.55 12.36
N GLN A 296 -29.35 -12.94 11.96
CA GLN A 296 -30.20 -13.85 12.70
C GLN A 296 -30.02 -15.28 12.19
N GLY A 297 -29.59 -16.19 13.06
CA GLY A 297 -29.31 -17.59 12.70
C GLY A 297 -27.98 -17.77 11.94
N ALA A 298 -27.92 -18.78 11.07
CA ALA A 298 -26.70 -19.21 10.39
C ALA A 298 -26.58 -18.78 8.91
N GLY A 299 -27.57 -18.06 8.38
CA GLY A 299 -27.73 -17.82 6.95
C GLY A 299 -28.45 -18.96 6.22
N GLN A 300 -28.61 -18.82 4.91
CA GLN A 300 -29.33 -19.76 4.04
C GLN A 300 -28.43 -20.77 3.34
N ILE A 301 -27.14 -20.43 3.18
CA ILE A 301 -26.18 -21.24 2.40
C ILE A 301 -25.10 -21.82 3.30
N SER A 302 -24.84 -23.12 3.15
CA SER A 302 -23.77 -23.79 3.88
C SER A 302 -22.39 -23.47 3.29
N LYS A 303 -21.37 -23.46 4.14
CA LYS A 303 -19.96 -23.29 3.70
C LYS A 303 -19.55 -24.33 2.67
N GLN A 304 -19.95 -25.59 2.86
CA GLN A 304 -19.63 -26.68 1.94
C GLN A 304 -20.21 -26.42 0.54
N THR A 305 -21.49 -26.05 0.48
CA THR A 305 -22.17 -25.72 -0.79
C THR A 305 -21.49 -24.56 -1.51
N ALA A 306 -21.06 -23.52 -0.76
CA ALA A 306 -20.34 -22.40 -1.33
C ALA A 306 -18.96 -22.79 -1.89
N GLU A 307 -18.20 -23.60 -1.15
CA GLU A 307 -16.89 -24.10 -1.60
C GLU A 307 -16.99 -25.02 -2.82
N GLU A 308 -18.00 -25.89 -2.86
CA GLU A 308 -18.26 -26.78 -4.00
C GLU A 308 -18.57 -25.98 -5.26
N LYS A 309 -19.48 -25.00 -5.17
CA LYS A 309 -19.78 -24.11 -6.30
C LYS A 309 -18.53 -23.35 -6.74
N ALA A 310 -17.80 -22.73 -5.81
CA ALA A 310 -16.64 -21.91 -6.15
C ALA A 310 -15.52 -22.73 -6.83
N ARG A 311 -15.31 -23.97 -6.38
CA ARG A 311 -14.34 -24.89 -7.01
C ARG A 311 -14.80 -25.32 -8.40
N ALA A 312 -16.10 -25.60 -8.59
CA ALA A 312 -16.63 -25.96 -9.90
C ALA A 312 -16.46 -24.83 -10.92
N GLU A 313 -16.80 -23.59 -10.53
CA GLU A 313 -16.56 -22.40 -11.35
C GLU A 313 -15.08 -22.19 -11.66
N TYR A 314 -14.19 -22.51 -10.71
CA TYR A 314 -12.74 -22.38 -10.93
C TYR A 314 -12.22 -23.34 -11.99
N GLU A 315 -12.72 -24.58 -12.05
CA GLU A 315 -12.31 -25.51 -13.10
C GLU A 315 -12.71 -24.98 -14.48
N LEU A 316 -13.92 -24.45 -14.63
CA LEU A 316 -14.39 -23.83 -15.87
C LEU A 316 -13.51 -22.64 -16.28
N TYR A 317 -13.22 -21.75 -15.33
CA TYR A 317 -12.34 -20.60 -15.56
C TYR A 317 -10.90 -21.00 -15.93
N ALA A 318 -10.35 -22.01 -15.24
CA ALA A 318 -9.00 -22.49 -15.50
C ALA A 318 -8.87 -23.11 -16.90
N GLU A 319 -9.90 -23.83 -17.35
CA GLU A 319 -9.97 -24.38 -18.70
C GLU A 319 -10.04 -23.26 -19.75
N GLN A 320 -10.94 -22.28 -19.59
CA GLN A 320 -11.05 -21.12 -20.48
C GLN A 320 -9.72 -20.36 -20.60
N ARG A 321 -9.07 -20.10 -19.47
CA ARG A 321 -7.78 -19.40 -19.42
C ARG A 321 -6.67 -20.20 -20.10
N ARG A 322 -6.66 -21.53 -19.94
CA ARG A 322 -5.68 -22.40 -20.59
C ARG A 322 -5.83 -22.34 -22.11
N THR A 323 -7.06 -22.47 -22.62
CA THR A 323 -7.36 -22.39 -24.05
C THR A 323 -6.96 -21.03 -24.65
N LEU A 324 -7.20 -19.93 -23.94
CA LEU A 324 -6.76 -18.59 -24.36
C LEU A 324 -5.23 -18.49 -24.46
N LYS A 325 -4.51 -18.98 -23.45
CA LYS A 325 -3.04 -18.98 -23.46
C LYS A 325 -2.45 -19.85 -24.57
N GLU A 326 -3.06 -21.01 -24.83
CA GLU A 326 -2.66 -21.88 -25.94
C GLU A 326 -2.86 -21.16 -27.29
N THR A 327 -4.03 -20.54 -27.50
CA THR A 327 -4.33 -19.77 -28.72
C THR A 327 -3.39 -18.57 -28.92
N GLU A 328 -3.08 -17.84 -27.85
CA GLU A 328 -2.17 -16.69 -27.92
C GLU A 328 -0.73 -17.12 -28.16
N GLY A 329 -0.29 -18.22 -27.53
CA GLY A 329 1.01 -18.83 -27.77
C GLY A 329 1.17 -19.30 -29.22
N GLU A 330 0.14 -19.91 -29.80
CA GLU A 330 0.10 -20.29 -31.22
C GLU A 330 0.22 -19.06 -32.14
N ARG A 331 -0.54 -17.99 -31.86
CA ARG A 331 -0.48 -16.75 -32.64
C ARG A 331 0.93 -16.13 -32.61
N LEU A 332 1.52 -16.01 -31.42
CA LEU A 332 2.87 -15.46 -31.24
C LEU A 332 3.93 -16.34 -31.92
N GLY A 333 3.77 -17.67 -31.86
CA GLY A 333 4.63 -18.62 -32.57
C GLY A 333 4.55 -18.45 -34.08
N ILE A 334 3.35 -18.29 -34.65
CA ILE A 334 3.15 -18.03 -36.08
C ILE A 334 3.77 -16.69 -36.49
N GLU A 335 3.58 -15.62 -35.70
CA GLU A 335 4.18 -14.31 -35.94
C GLU A 335 5.72 -14.37 -35.91
N ALA A 336 6.30 -15.09 -34.95
CA ALA A 336 7.75 -15.30 -34.87
C ALA A 336 8.30 -16.11 -36.06
N LEU A 337 7.60 -17.16 -36.50
CA LEU A 337 8.00 -17.92 -37.69
C LEU A 337 7.92 -17.08 -38.98
N ARG A 338 6.92 -16.19 -39.09
CA ARG A 338 6.79 -15.25 -40.20
C ARG A 338 7.92 -14.22 -40.24
N SER A 339 8.29 -13.65 -39.09
CA SER A 339 9.39 -12.68 -39.03
C SER A 339 10.74 -13.31 -39.37
N ILE A 340 11.00 -14.54 -38.92
CA ILE A 340 12.22 -15.31 -39.28
C ILE A 340 12.24 -15.63 -40.79
N SER A 341 11.10 -16.03 -41.36
CA SER A 341 10.99 -16.32 -42.80
C SER A 341 11.21 -15.08 -43.68
N GLN A 342 10.79 -13.89 -43.21
CA GLN A 342 11.04 -12.62 -43.89
C GLN A 342 12.51 -12.17 -43.77
N GLN A 343 13.17 -12.42 -42.63
CA GLN A 343 14.60 -12.13 -42.48
C GLN A 343 15.49 -13.05 -43.33
N ASN A 344 15.13 -14.32 -43.52
CA ASN A 344 15.89 -15.26 -44.35
C ASN A 344 15.68 -15.09 -45.87
N ARG A 345 14.83 -14.14 -46.31
CA ARG A 345 14.59 -13.80 -47.72
C ARG A 345 15.35 -12.55 -48.19
N HIS A 346 16.11 -11.92 -47.30
CA HIS A 346 17.11 -10.89 -47.61
C HIS A 346 18.51 -11.47 -47.41
#